data_AF-A0A0H3BZP5-F1
#
_entry.id   AF-A0A0H3BZP5-F1
#
_cell.length_a   1.000
_cell.length_b   1.000
_cell.length_c   1.000
_cell.angle_alpha   90.00
_cell.angle_beta   90.00
_cell.angle_gamma   90.00
#
_symmetry.space_group_name_H-M   'P 1'
#
loop_
_entity.id
_entity.type
_entity.pdbx_description
1 polymer ?
#
loop_
_entity_poly.entity_id
_entity_poly.type
_entity_poly.pdbx_seq_one_letter_code
_entity_poly.pdbx_strand_id
1 'polypeptide(L)' 'MKLLDFIFAKPKKQEKSKWTIESNGWEANARRYNQKHGLPAKQI' A
#
# COMPACT_ATOMS: atom_id res chain seq x y z
N MET A 1 25.63 18.26 17.40
CA MET A 1 24.57 17.36 17.91
C MET A 1 23.53 17.05 16.84
N LYS A 2 22.68 18.01 16.42
CA LYS A 2 21.57 17.75 15.47
C LYS A 2 21.93 17.16 14.09
N LEU A 3 23.14 17.43 13.57
CA LEU A 3 23.56 16.95 12.24
C LEU A 3 23.92 15.47 12.23
N LEU A 4 24.60 14.99 13.27
CA LEU A 4 24.95 13.57 13.40
C LEU A 4 23.71 12.74 13.71
N ASP A 5 22.80 13.26 14.53
CA ASP A 5 21.52 12.61 14.85
C ASP A 5 20.67 12.37 13.60
N PHE A 6 20.74 13.25 12.59
CA PHE A 6 20.05 13.07 11.30
C PHE A 6 20.71 12.00 10.42
N ILE A 7 22.03 11.91 10.42
CA ILE A 7 22.79 10.91 9.63
C ILE A 7 22.60 9.50 10.22
N PHE A 8 22.50 9.39 11.55
CA PHE A 8 22.27 8.12 12.26
C PHE A 8 20.81 7.84 12.61
N ALA A 9 19.89 8.75 12.28
CA ALA A 9 18.45 8.49 12.36
C ALA A 9 18.12 7.39 11.35
N LYS A 10 18.16 6.13 11.83
CA LYS A 10 17.67 4.96 11.10
C LYS A 10 16.35 5.36 10.45
N PRO A 11 16.19 5.21 9.12
CA PRO A 11 14.89 5.41 8.52
C PRO A 11 13.92 4.51 9.30
N LYS A 12 12.89 5.12 9.92
CA LYS A 12 11.80 4.37 10.53
C LYS A 12 11.42 3.34 9.49
N LYS A 13 11.60 2.05 9.81
CA LYS A 13 11.21 0.98 8.89
C LYS A 13 9.78 1.31 8.50
N GLN A 14 9.56 1.67 7.25
CA GLN A 14 8.20 1.71 6.72
C GLN A 14 7.68 0.32 7.02
N GLU A 15 6.71 0.23 7.94
CA GLU A 15 6.02 -1.03 8.16
C GLU A 15 5.55 -1.46 6.77
N LYS A 16 6.17 -2.52 6.25
CA LYS A 16 5.76 -3.09 4.98
C LYS A 16 4.28 -3.37 5.15
N SER A 17 3.46 -2.77 4.29
CA SER A 17 2.02 -2.93 4.31
C SER A 17 1.72 -4.42 4.53
N LYS A 18 1.05 -4.72 5.64
CA LYS A 18 0.75 -6.10 6.02
C LYS A 18 -0.12 -6.67 4.91
N TRP A 19 0.44 -7.61 4.15
CA TRP A 19 -0.30 -8.24 3.06
C TRP A 19 -1.49 -8.99 3.65
N THR A 20 -2.69 -8.66 3.20
CA THR A 20 -3.91 -9.39 3.55
C THR A 20 -4.71 -9.71 2.30
N ILE A 21 -5.47 -10.80 2.31
CA ILE A 21 -6.34 -11.17 1.18
C ILE A 21 -7.37 -10.07 0.92
N GLU A 22 -7.86 -9.39 1.96
CA GLU A 22 -8.80 -8.28 1.85
C GLU A 22 -8.24 -7.06 1.11
N SER A 23 -6.93 -6.78 1.26
CA SER A 23 -6.30 -5.59 0.70
C SER A 23 -5.48 -5.85 -0.57
N ASN A 24 -4.99 -7.08 -0.74
CA ASN A 24 -4.09 -7.50 -1.82
C ASN A 24 -4.57 -8.77 -2.55
N GLY A 25 -5.70 -9.34 -2.18
CA GLY A 25 -6.29 -10.48 -2.88
C GLY A 25 -6.81 -10.10 -4.27
N TRP A 26 -7.19 -11.13 -5.03
CA TRP A 26 -7.66 -10.99 -6.41
C TRP A 26 -8.80 -9.97 -6.54
N GLU A 27 -9.82 -10.07 -5.69
CA GLU A 27 -11.00 -9.22 -5.76
C GLU A 27 -10.69 -7.75 -5.44
N ALA A 28 -9.87 -7.50 -4.41
CA ALA A 28 -9.46 -6.15 -4.04
C ALA A 28 -8.67 -5.46 -5.17
N ASN A 29 -7.74 -6.19 -5.81
CA ASN A 29 -7.00 -5.68 -6.95
C ASN A 29 -7.89 -5.46 -8.18
N ALA A 30 -8.83 -6.37 -8.46
CA ALA A 30 -9.79 -6.21 -9.56
C ALA A 30 -10.67 -4.96 -9.36
N ARG A 31 -11.16 -4.71 -8.14
CA ARG A 31 -11.92 -3.49 -7.82
C ARG A 31 -11.08 -2.23 -8.03
N ARG A 32 -9.83 -2.20 -7.55
CA ARG A 32 -8.91 -1.06 -7.72
C ARG A 32 -8.60 -0.79 -9.20
N TYR A 33 -8.39 -1.85 -9.97
CA TYR A 33 -8.19 -1.75 -11.41
C TYR A 33 -9.42 -1.15 -12.09
N ASN A 34 -10.61 -1.67 -11.78
CA ASN A 34 -11.85 -1.18 -12.37
C ASN A 34 -12.08 0.30 -12.03
N GLN A 35 -11.88 0.70 -10.78
CA GLN A 35 -11.97 2.10 -10.36
C GLN A 35 -10.97 3.00 -11.11
N LYS A 36 -9.72 2.56 -11.25
CA LYS A 36 -8.68 3.32 -11.95
C LYS A 36 -8.99 3.52 -13.44
N HIS A 37 -9.67 2.56 -14.06
CA HIS A 37 -9.96 2.55 -15.49
C HIS A 37 -11.42 2.90 -15.82
N GLY A 38 -12.24 3.29 -14.83
CA GLY A 38 -13.65 3.62 -15.04
C GLY A 38 -14.50 2.43 -15.52
N LEU A 39 -14.07 1.20 -15.25
CA LEU A 39 -14.80 0.00 -15.62
C LEU A 39 -15.91 -0.28 -14.59
N PRO A 40 -17.05 -0.85 -15.01
CA PRO A 40 -18.07 -1.27 -14.06
C PRO A 40 -17.47 -2.26 -13.05
N ALA A 41 -17.76 -2.04 -11.76
CA ALA A 41 -17.44 -3.03 -10.75
C ALA A 41 -18.16 -4.33 -11.10
N LYS A 42 -17.49 -5.48 -10.92
CA LYS A 42 -18.12 -6.78 -11.10
C LYS A 42 -19.32 -6.83 -10.15
N GLN A 43 -20.53 -6.73 -10.70
CA GLN A 43 -21.75 -7.04 -9.96
C GLN A 43 -21.71 -8.53 -9.68
N ILE A 44 -21.67 -8.87 -8.39
CA ILE A 44 -21.81 -10.24 -7.90
C ILE A 44 -23.29 -10.58 -7.92
#